data_AF-A0AAN9TTK9-F1
#
_entry.id   AF-A0AAN9TTK9-F1
#
_cell.length_a   1.000
_cell.length_b   1.000
_cell.length_c   1.000
_cell.angle_alpha   90.00
_cell.angle_beta   90.00
_cell.angle_gamma   90.00
#
_symmetry.space_group_name_H-M   'P 1'
#
loop_
_entity.id
_entity.type
_entity.pdbx_description
1 polymer ?
#
loop_
_entity_poly.entity_id
_entity_poly.type
_entity_poly.pdbx_seq_one_letter_code
_entity_poly.pdbx_strand_id
1 'polypeptide(L)'
;MVTFTEMYSEKGQVLRVIEGYKFSFHKRLRDGKQRFKCTKNSCKCYVIFNADGSTAVDKTQGHEHNFDTPDTLVRQKLSNALKRKAVDNLSEKPAKIIRRALLEDGTDDVTHTDIQRIRRNLYEARSRVRPPLPHSLAELHTSLNSYDRLTTNKGERFLLVNDTHKNIIIFSSPSNLEYLSSSPTILVDGTFKSVPALFKQLFTIHGLRFGRYVPLVFCLLPSKESAIYEAAFHHIVAEVVDIGHSMQPEVCYVDFEEGIHKAVQSVWPATIIRGCRFHLGQSWWRHIQLYSLSEDYKNQSSDIGNYLKMFFGLPFLHPADVEDCFLDDLLPMKGTDPTGNEFNADPRVKNFTDYIFRTYIGPNSKFPPHMWAEYSSSIARTTNPCEAFHSHFNSDFYSAHPNIFVFIENILEIQCETYAKMLDAKKFKKPAVSQQKEKIIATLMNRRDLGELNRLEFLKRVSYKFLPFRN
;
A
#
# COMPACT_ATOMS: atom_id res chain seq x y z
N MET A 1 41.17 36.51 19.65
CA MET A 1 40.65 35.17 19.98
C MET A 1 40.36 34.44 18.68
N VAL A 2 40.73 33.17 18.55
CA VAL A 2 40.38 32.37 17.37
C VAL A 2 38.90 31.99 17.49
N THR A 3 38.06 32.52 16.60
CA THR A 3 36.65 32.12 16.49
C THR A 3 36.57 30.80 15.72
N PHE A 4 35.70 29.89 16.18
CA PHE A 4 35.45 28.64 15.51
C PHE A 4 33.96 28.34 15.49
N THR A 5 33.51 27.60 14.48
CA THR A 5 32.18 27.00 14.44
C THR A 5 32.29 25.50 14.57
N GLU A 6 31.23 24.87 15.09
CA GLU A 6 31.18 23.42 15.23
C GLU A 6 30.31 22.79 14.14
N MET A 7 30.77 21.66 13.62
CA MET A 7 30.00 20.79 12.74
C MET A 7 30.29 19.34 13.10
N TYR A 8 29.47 18.42 12.61
CA TYR A 8 29.69 17.00 12.85
C TYR A 8 30.21 16.31 11.58
N SER A 9 31.17 15.40 11.77
CA SER A 9 31.61 14.49 10.71
C SER A 9 30.52 13.48 10.34
N GLU A 10 30.74 12.72 9.26
CA GLU A 10 29.85 11.61 8.88
C GLU A 10 29.70 10.58 10.01
N LYS A 11 30.76 10.37 10.80
CA LYS A 11 30.78 9.43 11.94
C LYS A 11 30.27 10.05 13.24
N GLY A 12 29.68 11.24 13.20
CA GLY A 12 29.15 11.92 14.40
C GLY A 12 30.20 12.55 15.30
N GLN A 13 31.46 12.64 14.88
CA GLN A 13 32.51 13.30 15.66
C GLN A 13 32.43 14.83 15.50
N VAL A 14 32.65 15.56 16.58
CA VAL A 14 32.72 17.03 16.55
C VAL A 14 33.96 17.46 15.76
N LEU A 15 33.73 18.34 14.80
CA LEU A 15 34.75 19.03 14.02
C LEU A 15 34.65 20.53 14.31
N ARG A 16 35.80 21.17 14.48
CA ARG A 16 35.91 22.62 14.62
C ARG A 16 36.38 23.22 13.32
N VAL A 17 35.66 24.22 12.83
CA VAL A 17 35.98 24.95 11.61
C VAL A 17 36.58 26.28 11.98
N ILE A 18 37.81 26.53 11.54
CA ILE A 18 38.58 27.74 11.81
C ILE A 18 39.12 28.22 10.48
N GLU A 19 38.78 29.45 10.07
CA GLU A 19 39.28 30.05 8.81
C GLU A 19 39.04 29.14 7.57
N GLY A 20 37.93 28.39 7.56
CA GLY A 20 37.58 27.44 6.49
C GLY A 20 38.28 26.08 6.56
N TYR A 21 39.15 25.85 7.56
CA TYR A 21 39.83 24.57 7.79
C TYR A 21 39.14 23.75 8.87
N LYS A 22 38.97 22.45 8.61
CA LYS A 22 38.31 21.51 9.54
C LYS A 22 39.33 20.77 10.40
N PHE A 23 39.14 20.83 11.71
CA PHE A 23 39.95 20.14 12.70
C PHE A 23 39.13 19.10 13.48
N SER A 24 39.70 17.91 13.67
CA SER A 24 39.11 16.81 14.45
C SER A 24 39.86 16.61 15.76
N PHE A 25 39.16 16.21 16.82
CA PHE A 25 39.80 15.91 18.10
C PHE A 25 40.85 14.81 17.90
N HIS A 26 42.07 15.06 18.39
CA HIS A 26 43.16 14.10 18.30
C HIS A 26 43.44 13.46 19.64
N LYS A 27 43.75 14.27 20.66
CA LYS A 27 44.05 13.79 22.02
C LYS A 27 44.05 14.93 23.03
N ARG A 28 43.96 14.56 24.31
CA ARG A 28 44.24 15.44 25.45
C ARG A 28 45.74 15.38 25.78
N LEU A 29 46.36 16.53 26.04
CA LEU A 29 47.76 16.67 26.41
C LEU A 29 47.96 16.49 27.93
N ARG A 30 49.21 16.33 28.37
CA ARG A 30 49.54 16.08 29.79
C ARG A 30 49.09 17.20 30.72
N ASP A 31 49.03 18.43 30.21
CA ASP A 31 48.56 19.63 30.92
C ASP A 31 47.03 19.83 30.82
N GLY A 32 46.28 18.82 30.37
CA GLY A 32 44.82 18.85 30.25
C GLY A 32 44.29 19.55 28.99
N LYS A 33 45.15 20.22 28.20
CA LYS A 33 44.76 20.90 26.96
C LYS A 33 44.30 19.94 25.88
N GLN A 34 43.43 20.39 24.99
CA GLN A 34 42.85 19.57 23.93
C GLN A 34 43.50 19.87 22.59
N ARG A 35 44.14 18.88 21.97
CA ARG A 35 44.74 19.02 20.63
C ARG A 35 43.78 18.52 19.56
N PHE A 36 43.50 19.37 18.59
CA PHE A 36 42.74 19.07 17.38
C PHE A 36 43.68 19.09 16.17
N LYS A 37 43.57 18.13 15.25
CA LYS A 37 44.40 18.04 14.04
C LYS A 37 43.57 18.30 12.79
N CYS A 38 44.19 18.83 11.75
CA CYS A 38 43.55 18.99 10.44
C CYS A 38 42.99 17.65 9.95
N THR A 39 41.82 17.68 9.32
CA THR A 39 41.14 16.48 8.81
C THR A 39 41.73 15.95 7.50
N LYS A 40 42.55 16.73 6.79
CA LYS A 40 43.26 16.28 5.58
C LYS A 40 44.49 15.48 5.99
N ASN A 41 44.57 14.20 5.58
CA ASN A 41 45.65 13.30 5.96
C ASN A 41 47.05 13.79 5.55
N SER A 42 47.16 14.51 4.43
CA SER A 42 48.42 15.11 3.98
C SER A 42 48.85 16.34 4.80
N CYS A 43 47.97 16.89 5.64
CA CYS A 43 48.22 18.10 6.40
C CYS A 43 48.61 17.79 7.85
N LYS A 44 49.71 18.38 8.32
CA LYS A 44 50.21 18.21 9.69
C LYS A 44 49.75 19.29 10.66
N CYS A 45 48.94 20.25 10.21
CA CYS A 45 48.47 21.36 11.03
C CYS A 45 47.59 20.90 12.21
N TYR A 46 47.72 21.60 13.33
CA TYR A 46 46.91 21.37 14.52
C TYR A 46 46.59 22.68 15.24
N VAL A 47 45.58 22.62 16.09
CA VAL A 47 45.17 23.69 17.01
C VAL A 47 45.03 23.09 18.41
N ILE A 48 45.55 23.78 19.42
CA ILE A 48 45.45 23.40 20.83
C ILE A 48 44.49 24.35 21.51
N PHE A 49 43.50 23.81 22.20
CA PHE A 49 42.56 24.53 23.04
C PHE A 49 42.86 24.27 24.53
N ASN A 50 42.40 25.19 25.38
CA ASN A 50 42.41 25.01 26.83
C ASN A 50 41.61 23.77 27.29
N ALA A 51 41.73 23.41 28.56
CA ALA A 51 41.11 22.21 29.13
C ALA A 51 39.57 22.18 28.97
N ASP A 52 38.94 23.35 29.09
CA ASP A 52 37.50 23.59 28.86
C ASP A 52 37.11 23.60 27.36
N GLY A 53 38.10 23.66 26.46
CA GLY A 53 37.89 23.68 25.01
C GLY A 53 37.38 25.02 24.48
N SER A 54 37.32 26.10 25.26
CA SER A 54 36.71 27.37 24.85
C SER A 54 37.63 28.24 23.99
N THR A 55 38.93 28.25 24.31
CA THR A 55 39.89 29.20 23.74
C THR A 55 41.08 28.48 23.12
N ALA A 56 41.43 28.84 21.87
CA ALA A 56 42.64 28.34 21.23
C ALA A 56 43.88 29.03 21.83
N VAL A 57 44.86 28.22 22.25
CA VAL A 57 46.09 28.68 22.90
C VAL A 57 47.35 28.43 22.06
N ASP A 58 47.29 27.56 21.05
CA ASP A 58 48.37 27.36 20.09
C ASP A 58 47.80 26.88 18.75
N LYS A 59 48.43 27.28 17.63
CA LYS A 59 48.08 26.80 16.28
C LYS A 59 49.31 26.75 15.37
N THR A 60 49.39 25.71 14.54
CA THR A 60 50.38 25.65 13.46
C THR A 60 50.01 26.63 12.34
N GLN A 61 50.99 27.31 11.74
CA GLN A 61 50.77 28.20 10.61
C GLN A 61 50.99 27.47 9.28
N GLY A 62 50.14 27.78 8.28
CA GLY A 62 50.30 27.35 6.88
C GLY A 62 49.69 25.99 6.56
N HIS A 63 48.56 26.00 5.84
CA HIS A 63 48.00 24.80 5.24
C HIS A 63 48.51 24.63 3.80
N GLU A 64 49.05 23.46 3.46
CA GLU A 64 49.43 23.10 2.07
C GLU A 64 48.24 22.57 1.25
N HIS A 65 47.05 23.08 1.52
CA HIS A 65 45.84 22.76 0.79
C HIS A 65 44.83 23.89 0.91
N ASN A 66 43.91 23.97 -0.05
CA ASN A 66 42.86 24.98 -0.04
C ASN A 66 41.93 24.80 1.17
N PHE A 67 41.41 25.92 1.67
CA PHE A 67 40.31 25.97 2.63
C PHE A 67 39.00 25.57 1.96
N ASP A 68 38.04 25.09 2.74
CA ASP A 68 36.69 24.83 2.23
C ASP A 68 35.90 26.14 2.19
N THR A 69 35.20 26.40 1.08
CA THR A 69 34.33 27.59 0.96
C THR A 69 33.15 27.50 1.93
N PRO A 70 32.55 28.64 2.35
CA PRO A 70 31.35 28.66 3.17
C PRO A 70 30.23 27.75 2.62
N ASP A 71 29.92 27.85 1.33
CA ASP A 71 28.92 27.01 0.65
C ASP A 71 29.24 25.51 0.76
N THR A 72 30.52 25.15 0.65
CA THR A 72 30.97 23.76 0.78
C THR A 72 30.75 23.24 2.21
N LEU A 73 31.04 24.07 3.21
CA LEU A 73 30.87 23.73 4.62
C LEU A 73 29.39 23.62 4.99
N VAL A 74 28.54 24.55 4.55
CA VAL A 74 27.08 24.51 4.74
C VAL A 74 26.51 23.21 4.15
N ARG A 75 26.81 22.94 2.88
CA ARG A 75 26.37 21.72 2.20
C ARG A 75 26.87 20.45 2.89
N GLN A 76 28.12 20.43 3.35
CA GLN A 76 28.68 19.26 4.03
C GLN A 76 28.01 19.04 5.40
N LYS A 77 27.79 20.10 6.18
CA LYS A 77 27.08 20.03 7.47
C LYS A 77 25.69 19.44 7.27
N LEU A 78 24.94 19.97 6.30
CA LEU A 78 23.61 19.47 5.94
C LEU A 78 23.66 18.01 5.44
N SER A 79 24.57 17.68 4.52
CA SER A 79 24.72 16.32 3.98
C SER A 79 25.03 15.30 5.08
N ASN A 80 25.90 15.63 6.05
CA ASN A 80 26.28 14.71 7.13
C ASN A 80 25.11 14.45 8.08
N ALA A 81 24.37 15.50 8.45
CA ALA A 81 23.18 15.38 9.28
C ALA A 81 22.11 14.52 8.59
N LEU A 82 21.85 14.78 7.31
CA LEU A 82 20.87 14.05 6.52
C LEU A 82 21.25 12.59 6.26
N LYS A 83 22.54 12.28 6.08
CA LYS A 83 23.02 10.88 5.97
C LYS A 83 22.67 10.06 7.20
N ARG A 84 22.88 10.62 8.41
CA ARG A 84 22.50 9.95 9.67
C ARG A 84 21.00 9.70 9.74
N LYS A 85 20.18 10.75 9.57
CA LYS A 85 18.72 10.65 9.53
C LYS A 85 18.24 9.60 8.50
N ALA A 86 18.91 9.51 7.34
CA ALA A 86 18.55 8.58 6.28
C ALA A 86 18.95 7.12 6.54
N VAL A 87 19.99 6.87 7.34
CA VAL A 87 20.37 5.52 7.78
C VAL A 87 19.43 5.03 8.87
N ASP A 88 18.99 5.93 9.75
CA ASP A 88 18.03 5.61 10.82
C ASP A 88 16.61 5.36 10.26
N ASN A 89 16.25 6.03 9.15
CA ASN A 89 14.95 5.90 8.51
C ASN A 89 15.13 5.37 7.08
N LEU A 90 15.27 4.05 6.92
CA LEU A 90 15.57 3.43 5.63
C LEU A 90 14.42 3.57 4.62
N SER A 91 13.19 3.32 5.04
CA SER A 91 11.95 3.41 4.25
C SER A 91 11.62 4.84 3.80
N GLU A 92 11.94 5.86 4.62
CA GLU A 92 11.48 7.24 4.37
C GLU A 92 12.01 7.81 3.05
N LYS A 93 11.15 8.53 2.35
CA LYS A 93 11.45 9.21 1.10
C LYS A 93 12.61 10.23 1.27
N PRO A 94 13.76 10.12 0.55
CA PRO A 94 14.87 11.07 0.73
C PRO A 94 14.46 12.53 0.49
N ALA A 95 13.50 12.78 -0.41
CA ALA A 95 12.98 14.13 -0.63
C ALA A 95 12.28 14.69 0.62
N LYS A 96 11.59 13.85 1.40
CA LYS A 96 10.92 14.25 2.65
C LYS A 96 11.94 14.61 3.73
N ILE A 97 13.00 13.79 3.87
CA ILE A 97 14.10 14.06 4.81
C ILE A 97 14.81 15.38 4.46
N ILE A 98 15.16 15.57 3.17
CA ILE A 98 15.82 16.80 2.70
C ILE A 98 14.93 18.02 2.94
N ARG A 99 13.65 17.98 2.52
CA ARG A 99 12.72 19.12 2.68
C ARG A 99 12.53 19.49 4.16
N ARG A 100 12.43 18.50 5.05
CA ARG A 100 12.28 18.75 6.48
C ARG A 100 13.49 19.45 7.07
N ALA A 101 14.71 19.01 6.72
CA ALA A 101 15.92 19.67 7.17
C ALA A 101 16.06 21.10 6.61
N LEU A 102 15.70 21.33 5.35
CA LEU A 102 15.71 22.68 4.77
C LEU A 102 14.69 23.62 5.42
N LEU A 103 13.57 23.08 5.92
CA LEU A 103 12.59 23.85 6.68
C LEU A 103 13.09 24.20 8.09
N GLU A 104 13.85 23.30 8.72
CA GLU A 104 14.43 23.48 10.06
C GLU A 104 15.63 24.45 10.04
N ASP A 105 16.51 24.32 9.05
CA ASP A 105 17.83 24.99 9.01
C ASP A 105 17.91 26.19 8.02
N GLY A 106 16.84 26.47 7.26
CA GLY A 106 16.81 27.53 6.23
C GLY A 106 17.35 27.11 4.85
N THR A 107 17.11 27.94 3.83
CA THR A 107 17.42 27.63 2.42
C THR A 107 18.42 28.56 1.75
N ASP A 108 18.82 29.65 2.41
CA ASP A 108 19.44 30.81 1.75
C ASP A 108 20.76 30.49 1.02
N ASP A 109 21.45 29.43 1.45
CA ASP A 109 22.74 29.01 0.91
C ASP A 109 22.71 27.62 0.20
N VAL A 110 21.53 27.06 -0.09
CA VAL A 110 21.41 25.71 -0.69
C VAL A 110 20.85 25.74 -2.09
N THR A 111 21.65 25.35 -3.08
CA THR A 111 21.21 25.30 -4.49
C THR A 111 20.49 23.99 -4.83
N HIS A 112 19.75 24.00 -5.95
CA HIS A 112 19.15 22.78 -6.49
C HIS A 112 20.21 21.69 -6.82
N THR A 113 21.39 22.10 -7.29
CA THR A 113 22.51 21.17 -7.55
C THR A 113 22.99 20.49 -6.27
N ASP A 114 23.00 21.22 -5.15
CA ASP A 114 23.39 20.66 -3.86
C ASP A 114 22.36 19.67 -3.35
N ILE A 115 21.08 19.94 -3.54
CA ILE A 115 20.00 18.98 -3.25
C ILE A 115 20.20 17.67 -4.02
N GLN A 116 20.56 17.73 -5.31
CA GLN A 116 20.82 16.53 -6.11
C GLN A 116 22.03 15.74 -5.58
N ARG A 117 23.11 16.44 -5.22
CA ARG A 117 24.32 15.83 -4.63
C ARG A 117 24.03 15.18 -3.28
N ILE A 118 23.31 15.89 -2.40
CA ILE A 118 22.87 15.39 -1.09
C ILE A 118 22.00 14.15 -1.28
N ARG A 119 21.05 14.19 -2.22
CA ARG A 119 20.19 13.03 -2.51
C ARG A 119 21.00 11.80 -2.91
N ARG A 120 22.00 11.94 -3.80
CA ARG A 120 22.91 10.84 -4.16
C ARG A 120 23.66 10.30 -2.94
N ASN A 121 24.21 11.20 -2.13
CA ASN A 121 24.92 10.87 -0.90
C ASN A 121 24.05 10.09 0.11
N LEU A 122 22.75 10.39 0.17
CA LEU A 122 21.79 9.66 1.02
C LEU A 122 21.55 8.24 0.50
N TYR A 123 21.40 8.08 -0.81
CA TYR A 123 21.27 6.75 -1.43
C TYR A 123 22.51 5.89 -1.16
N GLU A 124 23.71 6.44 -1.33
CA GLU A 124 24.97 5.75 -1.05
C GLU A 124 25.13 5.40 0.44
N ALA A 125 24.69 6.27 1.36
CA ALA A 125 24.74 5.97 2.78
C ALA A 125 23.81 4.80 3.15
N ARG A 126 22.60 4.77 2.58
CA ARG A 126 21.64 3.67 2.78
C ARG A 126 22.11 2.35 2.19
N SER A 127 22.72 2.37 1.00
CA SER A 127 23.18 1.14 0.34
C SER A 127 24.31 0.44 1.10
N ARG A 128 25.07 1.16 1.92
CA ARG A 128 26.12 0.58 2.78
C ARG A 128 25.58 -0.19 3.99
N VAL A 129 24.35 0.08 4.40
CA VAL A 129 23.71 -0.54 5.58
C VAL A 129 22.74 -1.64 5.20
N ARG A 130 22.21 -1.58 3.98
CA ARG A 130 21.34 -2.64 3.45
C ARG A 130 22.14 -3.79 2.87
N PRO A 131 21.57 -5.00 2.87
CA PRO A 131 22.12 -6.07 2.06
C PRO A 131 22.10 -5.68 0.57
N PRO A 132 23.00 -6.25 -0.24
CA PRO A 132 22.96 -6.13 -1.70
C PRO A 132 21.57 -6.50 -2.24
N LEU A 133 21.08 -5.75 -3.22
CA LEU A 133 19.78 -6.07 -3.82
C LEU A 133 19.93 -7.40 -4.59
N PRO A 134 19.12 -8.42 -4.28
CA PRO A 134 19.18 -9.69 -4.98
C PRO A 134 18.70 -9.53 -6.43
N HIS A 135 19.40 -10.18 -7.35
CA HIS A 135 19.09 -10.19 -8.79
C HIS A 135 18.40 -11.48 -9.23
N SER A 136 18.38 -12.50 -8.38
CA SER A 136 17.67 -13.77 -8.59
C SER A 136 16.85 -14.16 -7.37
N LEU A 137 15.87 -15.05 -7.57
CA LEU A 137 15.08 -15.61 -6.48
C LEU A 137 15.96 -16.39 -5.48
N ALA A 138 16.95 -17.15 -5.95
CA ALA A 138 17.88 -17.87 -5.09
C ALA A 138 18.70 -16.94 -4.19
N GLU A 139 19.23 -15.85 -4.75
CA GLU A 139 19.92 -14.81 -3.96
C GLU A 139 18.98 -14.15 -2.96
N LEU A 140 17.74 -13.88 -3.36
CA LEU A 140 16.74 -13.29 -2.48
C LEU A 140 16.45 -14.19 -1.29
N HIS A 141 16.15 -15.47 -1.53
CA HIS A 141 15.87 -16.43 -0.46
C HIS A 141 17.03 -16.53 0.54
N THR A 142 18.26 -16.57 0.04
CA THR A 142 19.48 -16.58 0.86
C THR A 142 19.64 -15.30 1.67
N SER A 143 19.38 -14.15 1.04
CA SER A 143 19.47 -12.84 1.68
C SER A 143 18.45 -12.69 2.80
N LEU A 144 17.22 -13.19 2.62
CA LEU A 144 16.18 -13.12 3.64
C LEU A 144 16.47 -14.01 4.85
N ASN A 145 17.05 -15.20 4.63
CA ASN A 145 17.42 -16.09 5.74
C ASN A 145 18.49 -15.49 6.67
N SER A 146 19.29 -14.55 6.17
CA SER A 146 20.34 -13.86 6.95
C SER A 146 19.96 -12.45 7.35
N TYR A 147 18.74 -12.00 7.03
CA TYR A 147 18.30 -10.63 7.29
C TYR A 147 17.78 -10.48 8.73
N ASP A 148 18.49 -9.69 9.53
CA ASP A 148 18.26 -9.48 10.97
C ASP A 148 17.04 -8.61 11.29
N ARG A 149 16.53 -7.85 10.31
CA ARG A 149 15.41 -6.90 10.47
C ARG A 149 14.05 -7.49 10.13
N LEU A 150 13.81 -8.75 10.48
CA LEU A 150 12.55 -9.47 10.23
C LEU A 150 11.76 -9.73 11.52
N THR A 151 11.80 -8.75 12.44
CA THR A 151 11.13 -8.82 13.74
C THR A 151 10.25 -7.60 13.92
N THR A 152 9.04 -7.78 14.44
CA THR A 152 8.12 -6.67 14.72
C THR A 152 8.55 -5.84 15.93
N ASN A 153 7.92 -4.69 16.15
CA ASN A 153 8.14 -3.88 17.35
C ASN A 153 7.71 -4.57 18.67
N LYS A 154 7.06 -5.73 18.60
CA LYS A 154 6.74 -6.60 19.75
C LYS A 154 7.72 -7.77 19.93
N GLY A 155 8.76 -7.86 19.10
CA GLY A 155 9.71 -8.98 19.17
C GLY A 155 9.22 -10.26 18.46
N GLU A 156 8.17 -10.20 17.65
CA GLU A 156 7.65 -11.36 16.93
C GLU A 156 8.36 -11.56 15.59
N ARG A 157 8.60 -12.83 15.20
CA ARG A 157 9.03 -13.17 13.82
C ARG A 157 8.03 -12.60 12.81
N PHE A 158 8.53 -11.92 11.79
CA PHE A 158 7.67 -11.29 10.76
C PHE A 158 7.75 -11.93 9.37
N LEU A 159 8.82 -12.66 9.07
CA LEU A 159 8.88 -13.55 7.91
C LEU A 159 8.41 -14.94 8.36
N LEU A 160 7.20 -15.32 7.97
CA LEU A 160 6.64 -16.63 8.34
C LEU A 160 7.13 -17.72 7.39
N VAL A 161 6.99 -17.49 6.09
CA VAL A 161 7.28 -18.49 5.06
C VAL A 161 8.22 -17.92 4.01
N ASN A 162 9.25 -18.70 3.70
CA ASN A 162 10.24 -18.44 2.66
C ASN A 162 10.39 -19.69 1.78
N ASP A 163 9.36 -20.02 1.00
CA ASP A 163 9.29 -21.24 0.18
C ASP A 163 10.11 -21.05 -1.10
N THR A 164 11.26 -21.74 -1.17
CA THR A 164 12.20 -21.69 -2.30
C THR A 164 11.77 -22.53 -3.50
N HIS A 165 10.83 -23.47 -3.32
CA HIS A 165 10.35 -24.35 -4.38
C HIS A 165 9.24 -23.69 -5.17
N LYS A 166 8.24 -23.17 -4.48
CA LYS A 166 7.13 -22.42 -5.10
C LYS A 166 7.44 -20.94 -5.24
N ASN A 167 8.58 -20.46 -4.71
CA ASN A 167 8.96 -19.05 -4.68
C ASN A 167 7.86 -18.18 -4.03
N ILE A 168 7.34 -18.62 -2.88
CA ILE A 168 6.31 -17.90 -2.11
C ILE A 168 6.95 -17.34 -0.86
N ILE A 169 6.75 -16.05 -0.61
CA ILE A 169 7.22 -15.38 0.60
C ILE A 169 6.03 -14.78 1.33
N ILE A 170 5.87 -15.10 2.61
CA ILE A 170 4.74 -14.65 3.43
C ILE A 170 5.23 -13.90 4.65
N PHE A 171 4.78 -12.66 4.79
CA PHE A 171 5.02 -11.82 5.95
C PHE A 171 3.74 -11.67 6.78
N SER A 172 3.85 -11.96 8.07
CA SER A 172 2.81 -11.79 9.09
C SER A 172 3.45 -12.06 10.46
N SER A 173 2.67 -12.05 11.55
CA SER A 173 3.16 -12.37 12.89
C SER A 173 2.20 -13.32 13.60
N PRO A 174 2.63 -14.01 14.68
CA PRO A 174 1.73 -14.87 15.47
C PRO A 174 0.47 -14.14 15.94
N SER A 175 0.60 -12.93 16.47
CA SER A 175 -0.55 -12.07 16.82
C SER A 175 -1.49 -11.82 15.63
N ASN A 176 -0.96 -11.61 14.43
CA ASN A 176 -1.79 -11.39 13.24
C ASN A 176 -2.56 -12.66 12.85
N LEU A 177 -1.89 -13.81 12.91
CA LEU A 177 -2.50 -15.11 12.61
C LEU A 177 -3.57 -15.50 13.63
N GLU A 178 -3.34 -15.25 14.92
CA GLU A 178 -4.36 -15.42 15.96
C GLU A 178 -5.60 -14.57 15.65
N TYR A 179 -5.41 -13.29 15.31
CA TYR A 179 -6.52 -12.40 14.95
C TYR A 179 -7.23 -12.84 13.67
N LEU A 180 -6.48 -13.29 12.66
CA LEU A 180 -7.00 -13.80 11.40
C LEU A 180 -7.84 -15.07 11.62
N SER A 181 -7.34 -16.01 12.42
CA SER A 181 -8.06 -17.25 12.77
C SER A 181 -9.37 -16.97 13.52
N SER A 182 -9.42 -15.88 14.28
CA SER A 182 -10.61 -15.40 14.99
C SER A 182 -11.55 -14.52 14.15
N SER A 183 -11.25 -14.30 12.87
CA SER A 183 -12.06 -13.47 11.97
C SER A 183 -13.00 -14.35 11.14
N PRO A 184 -14.34 -14.27 11.31
CA PRO A 184 -15.30 -15.08 10.55
C PRO A 184 -15.35 -14.68 9.08
N THR A 185 -14.98 -13.44 8.77
CA THR A 185 -14.92 -12.92 7.41
C THR A 185 -13.50 -12.49 7.09
N ILE A 186 -12.98 -12.96 5.96
CA ILE A 186 -11.72 -12.50 5.40
C ILE A 186 -11.97 -11.81 4.06
N LEU A 187 -11.04 -10.95 3.69
CA LEU A 187 -10.97 -10.31 2.40
C LEU A 187 -9.59 -10.54 1.83
N VAL A 188 -9.52 -11.01 0.60
CA VAL A 188 -8.26 -11.26 -0.10
C VAL A 188 -8.20 -10.44 -1.37
N ASP A 189 -7.03 -9.86 -1.64
CA ASP A 189 -6.86 -8.97 -2.79
C ASP A 189 -5.42 -8.98 -3.29
N GLY A 190 -5.26 -8.88 -4.61
CA GLY A 190 -3.97 -8.90 -5.30
C GLY A 190 -3.68 -7.56 -5.99
N THR A 191 -2.47 -7.02 -5.79
CA THR A 191 -2.02 -5.80 -6.46
C THR A 191 -0.71 -6.01 -7.22
N PHE A 192 -0.60 -5.34 -8.37
CA PHE A 192 0.58 -5.38 -9.26
C PHE A 192 1.48 -4.15 -9.06
N LYS A 193 1.04 -3.19 -8.25
CA LYS A 193 1.80 -1.98 -7.94
C LYS A 193 2.53 -2.17 -6.61
N SER A 194 3.70 -1.56 -6.53
CA SER A 194 4.62 -1.64 -5.39
C SER A 194 5.03 -3.07 -5.02
N VAL A 195 5.24 -3.89 -6.04
CA VAL A 195 5.63 -5.30 -5.89
C VAL A 195 7.12 -5.44 -6.21
N PRO A 196 7.94 -6.02 -5.32
CA PRO A 196 9.34 -6.30 -5.61
C PRO A 196 9.52 -7.04 -6.95
N ALA A 197 10.51 -6.63 -7.74
CA ALA A 197 10.62 -6.98 -9.17
C ALA A 197 10.66 -8.48 -9.49
N LEU A 198 11.06 -9.33 -8.54
CA LEU A 198 11.14 -10.78 -8.70
C LEU A 198 9.78 -11.49 -8.56
N PHE A 199 8.71 -10.76 -8.24
CA PHE A 199 7.37 -11.31 -8.04
C PHE A 199 6.35 -10.67 -8.98
N LYS A 200 5.31 -11.43 -9.31
CA LYS A 200 4.25 -10.96 -10.19
C LYS A 200 3.25 -10.09 -9.44
N GLN A 201 2.98 -10.40 -8.18
CA GLN A 201 1.99 -9.68 -7.38
C GLN A 201 2.27 -9.71 -5.89
N LEU A 202 1.76 -8.69 -5.20
CA LEU A 202 1.52 -8.71 -3.77
C LEU A 202 0.07 -9.13 -3.54
N PHE A 203 -0.12 -10.22 -2.82
CA PHE A 203 -1.42 -10.71 -2.40
C PHE A 203 -1.59 -10.50 -0.90
N THR A 204 -2.68 -9.87 -0.49
CA THR A 204 -2.90 -9.49 0.91
C THR A 204 -4.16 -10.14 1.46
N ILE A 205 -4.12 -10.54 2.72
CA ILE A 205 -5.28 -11.09 3.43
C ILE A 205 -5.60 -10.17 4.61
N HIS A 206 -6.87 -9.78 4.69
CA HIS A 206 -7.41 -8.91 5.70
C HIS A 206 -8.46 -9.64 6.51
N GLY A 207 -8.42 -9.49 7.83
CA GLY A 207 -9.48 -9.98 8.72
C GLY A 207 -10.53 -8.89 8.96
N LEU A 208 -11.81 -9.23 8.85
CA LEU A 208 -12.91 -8.38 9.26
C LEU A 208 -13.43 -8.81 10.62
N ARG A 209 -13.25 -7.95 11.63
CA ARG A 209 -13.76 -8.16 12.99
C ARG A 209 -14.32 -6.86 13.55
N PHE A 210 -15.47 -6.93 14.20
CA PHE A 210 -16.17 -5.76 14.75
C PHE A 210 -16.39 -4.62 13.72
N GLY A 211 -16.62 -4.98 12.46
CA GLY A 211 -16.81 -4.03 11.36
C GLY A 211 -15.55 -3.32 10.86
N ARG A 212 -14.36 -3.67 11.39
CA ARG A 212 -13.07 -3.12 10.96
C ARG A 212 -12.28 -4.15 10.15
N TYR A 213 -11.80 -3.72 8.98
CA TYR A 213 -10.83 -4.47 8.19
C TYR A 213 -9.41 -4.19 8.67
N VAL A 214 -8.62 -5.24 8.81
CA VAL A 214 -7.24 -5.16 9.26
C VAL A 214 -6.35 -5.97 8.31
N PRO A 215 -5.29 -5.39 7.70
CA PRO A 215 -4.33 -6.13 6.89
C PRO A 215 -3.45 -6.99 7.82
N LEU A 216 -3.45 -8.30 7.61
CA LEU A 216 -2.81 -9.25 8.54
C LEU A 216 -1.72 -10.07 7.87
N VAL A 217 -1.83 -10.37 6.57
CA VAL A 217 -0.87 -11.20 5.84
C VAL A 217 -0.51 -10.57 4.50
N PHE A 218 0.77 -10.61 4.16
CA PHE A 218 1.33 -10.10 2.91
C PHE A 218 2.12 -11.21 2.21
N CYS A 219 1.65 -11.65 1.05
CA CYS A 219 2.25 -12.70 0.26
C CYS A 219 2.86 -12.12 -1.02
N LEU A 220 4.14 -12.37 -1.26
CA LEU A 220 4.77 -12.14 -2.56
C LEU A 220 4.64 -13.42 -3.38
N LEU A 221 3.91 -13.34 -4.50
CA LEU A 221 3.58 -14.50 -5.33
C LEU A 221 4.22 -14.40 -6.72
N PRO A 222 4.75 -15.52 -7.27
CA PRO A 222 5.44 -15.54 -8.55
C PRO A 222 4.48 -15.55 -9.75
N SER A 223 3.24 -16.00 -9.55
CA SER A 223 2.22 -16.05 -10.59
C SER A 223 0.81 -15.87 -10.01
N LYS A 224 -0.19 -15.91 -10.89
CA LYS A 224 -1.63 -15.85 -10.58
C LYS A 224 -2.33 -17.21 -10.75
N GLU A 225 -1.54 -18.28 -10.80
CA GLU A 225 -2.09 -19.62 -10.97
C GLU A 225 -2.80 -20.05 -9.69
N SER A 226 -3.91 -20.78 -9.84
CA SER A 226 -4.68 -21.27 -8.70
C SER A 226 -3.83 -22.07 -7.70
N ALA A 227 -2.92 -22.91 -8.21
CA ALA A 227 -2.01 -23.70 -7.40
C ALA A 227 -1.06 -22.86 -6.53
N ILE A 228 -0.73 -21.63 -6.95
CA ILE A 228 0.12 -20.72 -6.15
C ILE A 228 -0.68 -20.08 -5.02
N TYR A 229 -1.93 -19.67 -5.28
CA TYR A 229 -2.81 -19.18 -4.22
C TYR A 229 -3.13 -20.27 -3.20
N GLU A 230 -3.42 -21.48 -3.67
CA GLU A 230 -3.67 -22.65 -2.83
C GLU A 230 -2.47 -22.98 -1.94
N ALA A 231 -1.26 -23.01 -2.51
CA ALA A 231 -0.03 -23.19 -1.74
C ALA A 231 0.15 -22.08 -0.70
N ALA A 232 -0.08 -20.82 -1.06
CA ALA A 232 0.03 -19.70 -0.11
C ALA A 232 -0.98 -19.83 1.05
N PHE A 233 -2.22 -20.22 0.77
CA PHE A 233 -3.23 -20.45 1.81
C PHE A 233 -2.88 -21.65 2.71
N HIS A 234 -2.41 -22.76 2.15
CA HIS A 234 -1.96 -23.90 2.96
C HIS A 234 -0.80 -23.54 3.88
N HIS A 235 0.17 -22.75 3.40
CA HIS A 235 1.26 -22.22 4.21
C HIS A 235 0.73 -21.39 5.40
N ILE A 236 -0.25 -20.54 5.17
CA ILE A 236 -0.89 -19.74 6.24
C ILE A 236 -1.63 -20.64 7.22
N VAL A 237 -2.39 -21.63 6.74
CA VAL A 237 -3.11 -22.57 7.59
C VAL A 237 -2.14 -23.37 8.46
N ALA A 238 -1.03 -23.84 7.91
CA ALA A 238 0.01 -24.53 8.67
C ALA A 238 0.58 -23.65 9.78
N GLU A 239 0.95 -22.41 9.47
CA GLU A 239 1.46 -21.45 10.46
C GLU A 239 0.41 -21.10 11.54
N VAL A 240 -0.89 -21.08 11.20
CA VAL A 240 -1.99 -20.91 12.18
C VAL A 240 -2.11 -22.13 13.09
N VAL A 241 -1.96 -23.34 12.55
CA VAL A 241 -1.98 -24.59 13.32
C VAL A 241 -0.79 -24.68 14.26
N ASP A 242 0.39 -24.27 13.81
CA ASP A 242 1.62 -24.28 14.61
C ASP A 242 1.52 -23.40 15.87
N ILE A 243 0.73 -22.32 15.82
CA ILE A 243 0.44 -21.47 16.98
C ILE A 243 -0.77 -21.94 17.81
N GLY A 244 -1.31 -23.13 17.54
CA GLY A 244 -2.38 -23.75 18.31
C GLY A 244 -3.80 -23.30 17.96
N HIS A 245 -3.99 -22.74 16.76
CA HIS A 245 -5.29 -22.27 16.28
C HIS A 245 -5.75 -23.03 15.02
N SER A 246 -7.02 -22.84 14.64
CA SER A 246 -7.56 -23.35 13.38
C SER A 246 -8.13 -22.21 12.57
N MET A 247 -8.02 -22.27 11.24
CA MET A 247 -8.56 -21.24 10.35
C MET A 247 -9.57 -21.84 9.39
N GLN A 248 -10.83 -21.46 9.55
CA GLN A 248 -11.93 -21.75 8.63
C GLN A 248 -12.83 -20.51 8.55
N PRO A 249 -12.60 -19.58 7.61
CA PRO A 249 -13.46 -18.41 7.46
C PRO A 249 -14.86 -18.83 7.02
N GLU A 250 -15.89 -18.18 7.54
CA GLU A 250 -17.28 -18.36 7.10
C GLU A 250 -17.50 -17.73 5.73
N VAL A 251 -16.93 -16.53 5.53
CA VAL A 251 -17.07 -15.75 4.30
C VAL A 251 -15.70 -15.28 3.82
N CYS A 252 -15.43 -15.45 2.53
CA CYS A 252 -14.26 -14.88 1.87
C CYS A 252 -14.71 -13.93 0.76
N TYR A 253 -14.39 -12.65 0.93
CA TYR A 253 -14.54 -11.67 -0.14
C TYR A 253 -13.33 -11.73 -1.07
N VAL A 254 -13.61 -11.80 -2.37
CA VAL A 254 -12.61 -12.01 -3.42
C VAL A 254 -12.88 -11.10 -4.63
N ASP A 255 -11.83 -10.77 -5.38
CA ASP A 255 -11.98 -10.25 -6.75
C ASP A 255 -12.47 -11.38 -7.70
N PHE A 256 -12.92 -11.03 -8.90
CA PHE A 256 -13.40 -11.94 -9.96
C PHE A 256 -12.23 -12.60 -10.72
N GLU A 257 -11.24 -13.10 -9.99
CA GLU A 257 -10.13 -13.88 -10.53
C GLU A 257 -10.31 -15.37 -10.17
N GLU A 258 -10.64 -16.18 -11.18
CA GLU A 258 -11.01 -17.60 -11.02
C GLU A 258 -9.98 -18.44 -10.23
N GLY A 259 -8.69 -18.11 -10.38
CA GLY A 259 -7.61 -18.81 -9.67
C GLY A 259 -7.73 -18.71 -8.15
N ILE A 260 -8.16 -17.56 -7.63
CA ILE A 260 -8.37 -17.32 -6.20
C ILE A 260 -9.58 -18.11 -5.72
N HIS A 261 -10.68 -18.12 -6.49
CA HIS A 261 -11.92 -18.82 -6.12
C HIS A 261 -11.67 -20.31 -5.97
N LYS A 262 -11.01 -20.92 -6.95
CA LYS A 262 -10.60 -22.33 -6.93
C LYS A 262 -9.73 -22.66 -5.73
N ALA A 263 -8.76 -21.80 -5.41
CA ALA A 263 -7.88 -21.99 -4.26
C ALA A 263 -8.64 -21.90 -2.92
N VAL A 264 -9.55 -20.93 -2.76
CA VAL A 264 -10.38 -20.80 -1.56
C VAL A 264 -11.29 -22.03 -1.39
N GLN A 265 -11.93 -22.52 -2.45
CA GLN A 265 -12.77 -23.72 -2.39
C GLN A 265 -11.98 -24.98 -2.06
N SER A 266 -10.74 -25.10 -2.56
CA SER A 266 -9.86 -26.24 -2.26
C SER A 266 -9.45 -26.26 -0.79
N VAL A 267 -8.98 -25.11 -0.27
CA VAL A 267 -8.44 -25.01 1.10
C VAL A 267 -9.54 -24.94 2.16
N TRP A 268 -10.64 -24.24 1.85
CA TRP A 268 -11.76 -24.02 2.77
C TRP A 268 -13.11 -24.32 2.09
N PRO A 269 -13.48 -25.60 1.92
CA PRO A 269 -14.68 -25.99 1.16
C PRO A 269 -16.00 -25.46 1.71
N ALA A 270 -16.06 -25.19 3.02
CA ALA A 270 -17.25 -24.64 3.69
C ALA A 270 -17.35 -23.10 3.61
N THR A 271 -16.35 -22.41 3.08
CA THR A 271 -16.34 -20.95 3.00
C THR A 271 -17.25 -20.46 1.89
N ILE A 272 -18.11 -19.50 2.24
CA ILE A 272 -18.96 -18.81 1.27
C ILE A 272 -18.12 -17.75 0.56
N ILE A 273 -17.89 -17.96 -0.74
CA ILE A 273 -17.19 -16.99 -1.58
C ILE A 273 -18.16 -15.90 -2.02
N ARG A 274 -17.77 -14.64 -1.78
CA ARG A 274 -18.54 -13.47 -2.21
C ARG A 274 -17.69 -12.55 -3.08
N GLY A 275 -18.22 -12.21 -4.25
CA GLY A 275 -17.59 -11.25 -5.15
C GLY A 275 -17.62 -9.84 -4.58
N CYS A 276 -16.50 -9.13 -4.71
CA CYS A 276 -16.39 -7.73 -4.34
C CYS A 276 -17.22 -6.83 -5.28
N ARG A 277 -18.07 -5.97 -4.70
CA ARG A 277 -18.90 -5.06 -5.51
C ARG A 277 -18.11 -3.96 -6.22
N PHE A 278 -17.01 -3.48 -5.63
CA PHE A 278 -16.15 -2.50 -6.29
C PHE A 278 -15.54 -3.09 -7.55
N HIS A 279 -14.93 -4.27 -7.45
CA HIS A 279 -14.32 -4.95 -8.59
C HIS A 279 -15.32 -5.37 -9.66
N LEU A 280 -16.53 -5.78 -9.26
CA LEU A 280 -17.65 -5.98 -10.20
C LEU A 280 -17.93 -4.70 -11.00
N GLY A 281 -18.06 -3.57 -10.29
CA GLY A 281 -18.30 -2.27 -10.90
C GLY A 281 -17.17 -1.83 -11.84
N GLN A 282 -15.91 -2.07 -11.45
CA GLN A 282 -14.73 -1.82 -12.30
C GLN A 282 -14.78 -2.67 -13.58
N SER A 283 -15.13 -3.94 -13.46
CA SER A 283 -15.22 -4.87 -14.59
C SER A 283 -16.27 -4.43 -15.60
N TRP A 284 -17.45 -4.04 -15.12
CA TRP A 284 -18.55 -3.52 -15.97
C TRP A 284 -18.17 -2.19 -16.62
N TRP A 285 -17.54 -1.28 -15.87
CA TRP A 285 -17.06 -0.01 -16.41
C TRP A 285 -16.02 -0.20 -17.53
N ARG A 286 -15.06 -1.11 -17.36
CA ARG A 286 -14.09 -1.42 -18.43
C ARG A 286 -14.77 -1.91 -19.71
N HIS A 287 -15.87 -2.65 -19.62
CA HIS A 287 -16.63 -3.09 -20.79
C HIS A 287 -17.48 -1.97 -21.41
N ILE A 288 -18.04 -1.08 -20.59
CA ILE A 288 -18.66 0.17 -21.08
C ILE A 288 -17.62 0.99 -21.87
N GLN A 289 -16.37 1.07 -21.39
CA GLN A 289 -15.29 1.72 -22.11
C GLN A 289 -14.91 0.98 -23.40
N LEU A 290 -14.76 -0.35 -23.33
CA LEU A 290 -14.38 -1.21 -24.45
C LEU A 290 -15.35 -1.10 -25.62
N TYR A 291 -16.65 -1.01 -25.34
CA TYR A 291 -17.69 -0.90 -26.36
C TYR A 291 -18.01 0.55 -26.77
N SER A 292 -17.16 1.51 -26.41
CA SER A 292 -17.31 2.92 -26.76
C SER A 292 -18.62 3.54 -26.25
N LEU A 293 -19.07 3.15 -25.06
CA LEU A 293 -20.29 3.67 -24.39
C LEU A 293 -19.97 4.69 -23.28
N SER A 294 -18.70 5.11 -23.18
CA SER A 294 -18.24 6.00 -22.09
C SER A 294 -18.94 7.35 -22.09
N GLU A 295 -19.06 7.98 -23.26
CA GLU A 295 -19.67 9.31 -23.38
C GLU A 295 -21.18 9.25 -23.16
N ASP A 296 -21.84 8.19 -23.66
CA ASP A 296 -23.23 7.89 -23.34
C ASP A 296 -23.43 7.77 -21.83
N TYR A 297 -22.61 6.96 -21.14
CA TYR A 297 -22.69 6.76 -19.70
C TYR A 297 -22.53 8.08 -18.91
N LYS A 298 -21.55 8.92 -19.27
CA LYS A 298 -21.29 10.19 -18.57
C LYS A 298 -22.40 11.21 -18.81
N ASN A 299 -23.08 11.15 -19.96
CA ASN A 299 -24.18 12.05 -20.28
C ASN A 299 -25.43 11.73 -19.42
N GLN A 300 -25.98 12.74 -18.76
CA GLN A 300 -27.17 12.59 -17.91
C GLN A 300 -28.48 12.54 -18.71
N SER A 301 -28.50 13.10 -19.92
CA SER A 301 -29.67 13.08 -20.81
C SER A 301 -29.68 11.91 -21.79
N SER A 302 -28.62 11.08 -21.82
CA SER A 302 -28.56 9.90 -22.68
C SER A 302 -29.42 8.77 -22.13
N ASP A 303 -30.34 8.25 -22.95
CA ASP A 303 -31.12 7.05 -22.60
C ASP A 303 -30.21 5.84 -22.41
N ILE A 304 -29.22 5.66 -23.30
CA ILE A 304 -28.17 4.63 -23.14
C ILE A 304 -27.44 4.83 -21.81
N GLY A 305 -27.03 6.05 -21.50
CA GLY A 305 -26.32 6.32 -20.25
C GLY A 305 -27.16 5.99 -19.01
N ASN A 306 -28.44 6.34 -19.04
CA ASN A 306 -29.39 6.06 -17.97
C ASN A 306 -29.67 4.55 -17.84
N TYR A 307 -29.75 3.84 -18.96
CA TYR A 307 -29.88 2.38 -19.03
C TYR A 307 -28.65 1.67 -18.44
N LEU A 308 -27.44 2.01 -18.88
CA LEU A 308 -26.20 1.40 -18.39
C LEU A 308 -26.00 1.57 -16.88
N LYS A 309 -26.40 2.72 -16.33
CA LYS A 309 -26.34 2.98 -14.88
C LYS A 309 -27.20 2.01 -14.08
N MET A 310 -28.33 1.51 -14.62
CA MET A 310 -29.25 0.60 -13.91
C MET A 310 -28.63 -0.77 -13.59
N PHE A 311 -27.64 -1.20 -14.38
CA PHE A 311 -26.89 -2.43 -14.11
C PHE A 311 -26.22 -2.39 -12.74
N PHE A 312 -25.72 -1.22 -12.31
CA PHE A 312 -25.06 -1.04 -11.01
C PHE A 312 -26.01 -1.14 -9.81
N GLY A 313 -27.32 -1.30 -10.06
CA GLY A 313 -28.33 -1.65 -9.08
C GLY A 313 -28.53 -3.15 -8.89
N LEU A 314 -28.19 -3.98 -9.88
CA LEU A 314 -28.39 -5.45 -9.82
C LEU A 314 -27.75 -6.09 -8.57
N PRO A 315 -26.57 -5.66 -8.08
CA PRO A 315 -25.96 -6.26 -6.90
C PRO A 315 -26.77 -6.10 -5.61
N PHE A 316 -27.79 -5.23 -5.59
CA PHE A 316 -28.67 -5.03 -4.44
C PHE A 316 -29.96 -5.86 -4.49
N LEU A 317 -30.17 -6.66 -5.55
CA LEU A 317 -31.30 -7.54 -5.65
C LEU A 317 -31.05 -8.85 -4.89
N HIS A 318 -32.13 -9.58 -4.62
CA HIS A 318 -32.00 -10.96 -4.20
C HIS A 318 -31.38 -11.75 -5.36
N PRO A 319 -30.42 -12.67 -5.13
CA PRO A 319 -29.77 -13.42 -6.22
C PRO A 319 -30.74 -14.10 -7.18
N ALA A 320 -31.85 -14.62 -6.65
CA ALA A 320 -32.89 -15.26 -7.44
C ALA A 320 -33.64 -14.30 -8.37
N ASP A 321 -33.73 -13.01 -8.02
CA ASP A 321 -34.46 -12.00 -8.80
C ASP A 321 -33.62 -11.39 -9.93
N VAL A 322 -32.30 -11.64 -9.95
CA VAL A 322 -31.36 -10.97 -10.86
C VAL A 322 -31.60 -11.35 -12.32
N GLU A 323 -31.80 -12.63 -12.59
CA GLU A 323 -32.02 -13.13 -13.96
C GLU A 323 -33.34 -12.60 -14.52
N ASP A 324 -34.44 -12.75 -13.78
CA ASP A 324 -35.76 -12.21 -14.16
C ASP A 324 -35.72 -10.69 -14.32
N CYS A 325 -35.04 -9.95 -13.42
CA CYS A 325 -34.92 -8.50 -13.58
C CYS A 325 -34.15 -8.12 -14.84
N PHE A 326 -33.11 -8.88 -15.18
CA PHE A 326 -32.34 -8.65 -16.40
C PHE A 326 -33.16 -8.95 -17.66
N LEU A 327 -33.85 -10.10 -17.71
CA LEU A 327 -34.58 -10.56 -18.88
C LEU A 327 -35.92 -9.83 -19.08
N ASP A 328 -36.68 -9.62 -18.01
CA ASP A 328 -38.05 -9.11 -18.08
C ASP A 328 -38.11 -7.59 -17.93
N ASP A 329 -37.20 -6.98 -17.16
CA ASP A 329 -37.24 -5.54 -16.92
C ASP A 329 -36.22 -4.78 -17.76
N LEU A 330 -34.95 -5.23 -17.81
CA LEU A 330 -33.87 -4.48 -18.45
C LEU A 330 -33.79 -4.69 -19.96
N LEU A 331 -33.77 -5.94 -20.45
CA LEU A 331 -33.69 -6.20 -21.89
C LEU A 331 -34.83 -5.58 -22.72
N PRO A 332 -36.09 -5.53 -22.25
CA PRO A 332 -37.19 -4.94 -23.02
C PRO A 332 -37.25 -3.41 -22.94
N MET A 333 -36.42 -2.74 -22.12
CA MET A 333 -36.46 -1.29 -21.95
C MET A 333 -36.26 -0.57 -23.27
N LYS A 334 -37.11 0.41 -23.58
CA LYS A 334 -36.99 1.24 -24.78
C LYS A 334 -36.42 2.62 -24.47
N GLY A 335 -35.78 3.20 -25.46
CA GLY A 335 -35.25 4.57 -25.47
C GLY A 335 -34.49 4.80 -26.77
N THR A 336 -33.90 5.98 -26.93
CA THR A 336 -33.22 6.38 -28.16
C THR A 336 -31.71 6.41 -28.02
N ASP A 337 -30.99 6.00 -29.07
CA ASP A 337 -29.57 6.27 -29.22
C ASP A 337 -29.33 7.73 -29.70
N PRO A 338 -28.07 8.20 -29.82
CA PRO A 338 -27.78 9.55 -30.30
C PRO A 338 -28.26 9.87 -31.72
N THR A 339 -28.67 8.86 -32.50
CA THR A 339 -29.18 8.98 -33.88
C THR A 339 -30.71 8.91 -33.95
N GLY A 340 -31.39 8.69 -32.81
CA GLY A 340 -32.85 8.59 -32.72
C GLY A 340 -33.40 7.18 -32.93
N ASN A 341 -32.56 6.15 -33.07
CA ASN A 341 -32.97 4.75 -33.20
C ASN A 341 -33.17 4.10 -31.82
N GLU A 342 -33.94 3.01 -31.73
CA GLU A 342 -34.07 2.27 -30.46
C GLU A 342 -32.70 1.78 -29.97
N PHE A 343 -32.30 2.16 -28.73
CA PHE A 343 -30.94 1.87 -28.27
C PHE A 343 -30.65 0.37 -28.11
N ASN A 344 -31.66 -0.48 -27.95
CA ASN A 344 -31.48 -1.93 -27.89
C ASN A 344 -30.98 -2.52 -29.22
N ALA A 345 -31.21 -1.82 -30.33
CA ALA A 345 -30.67 -2.18 -31.63
C ALA A 345 -29.21 -1.75 -31.79
N ASP A 346 -28.67 -0.89 -30.90
CA ASP A 346 -27.27 -0.46 -30.93
C ASP A 346 -26.36 -1.67 -30.65
N PRO A 347 -25.48 -2.06 -31.59
CA PRO A 347 -24.56 -3.19 -31.40
C PRO A 347 -23.66 -3.03 -30.18
N ARG A 348 -23.32 -1.79 -29.78
CA ARG A 348 -22.50 -1.52 -28.59
C ARG A 348 -23.24 -1.92 -27.32
N VAL A 349 -24.52 -1.57 -27.21
CA VAL A 349 -25.37 -1.95 -26.08
C VAL A 349 -25.57 -3.45 -26.05
N LYS A 350 -25.85 -4.09 -27.19
CA LYS A 350 -26.00 -5.54 -27.29
C LYS A 350 -24.74 -6.29 -26.85
N ASN A 351 -23.57 -5.84 -27.28
CA ASN A 351 -22.30 -6.44 -26.86
C ASN A 351 -22.10 -6.35 -25.34
N PHE A 352 -22.50 -5.23 -24.73
CA PHE A 352 -22.46 -5.07 -23.27
C PHE A 352 -23.43 -6.01 -22.55
N THR A 353 -24.69 -6.09 -22.99
CA THR A 353 -25.69 -6.95 -22.36
C THR A 353 -25.35 -8.43 -22.52
N ASP A 354 -24.87 -8.85 -23.70
CA ASP A 354 -24.36 -10.21 -23.95
C ASP A 354 -23.19 -10.55 -23.02
N TYR A 355 -22.25 -9.62 -22.83
CA TYR A 355 -21.14 -9.79 -21.89
C TYR A 355 -21.64 -10.00 -20.45
N ILE A 356 -22.55 -9.15 -19.98
CA ILE A 356 -23.12 -9.24 -18.63
C ILE A 356 -23.83 -10.58 -18.44
N PHE A 357 -24.70 -10.96 -19.38
CA PHE A 357 -25.46 -12.19 -19.30
C PHE A 357 -24.55 -13.41 -19.24
N ARG A 358 -23.64 -13.54 -20.21
CA ARG A 358 -22.73 -14.71 -20.31
C ARG A 358 -21.75 -14.82 -19.15
N THR A 359 -21.35 -13.70 -18.56
CA THR A 359 -20.31 -13.68 -17.54
C THR A 359 -20.87 -13.75 -16.12
N TYR A 360 -22.02 -13.12 -15.85
CA TYR A 360 -22.49 -12.89 -14.48
C TYR A 360 -23.91 -13.37 -14.15
N ILE A 361 -24.78 -13.61 -15.14
CA ILE A 361 -26.21 -13.86 -14.89
C ILE A 361 -26.65 -15.24 -15.34
N GLY A 362 -26.38 -15.60 -16.60
CA GLY A 362 -26.92 -16.81 -17.21
C GLY A 362 -26.54 -18.10 -16.47
N PRO A 363 -27.21 -19.22 -16.78
CA PRO A 363 -27.08 -20.48 -16.02
C PRO A 363 -25.65 -21.05 -16.02
N ASN A 364 -24.90 -20.81 -17.10
CA ASN A 364 -23.50 -21.23 -17.25
C ASN A 364 -22.52 -20.07 -17.05
N SER A 365 -22.95 -19.01 -16.36
CA SER A 365 -22.11 -17.84 -16.12
C SER A 365 -20.89 -18.22 -15.26
N LYS A 366 -19.76 -17.59 -15.56
CA LYS A 366 -18.53 -17.78 -14.77
C LYS A 366 -18.72 -17.32 -13.33
N PHE A 367 -19.51 -16.27 -13.15
CA PHE A 367 -19.74 -15.66 -11.85
C PHE A 367 -21.24 -15.46 -11.57
N PRO A 368 -21.99 -16.51 -11.22
CA PRO A 368 -23.44 -16.43 -11.00
C PRO A 368 -23.88 -15.44 -9.91
N PRO A 369 -25.14 -14.96 -9.96
CA PRO A 369 -25.66 -13.92 -9.07
C PRO A 369 -25.47 -14.18 -7.58
N HIS A 370 -25.57 -15.43 -7.13
CA HIS A 370 -25.41 -15.75 -5.70
C HIS A 370 -24.01 -15.41 -5.16
N MET A 371 -23.00 -15.24 -6.01
CA MET A 371 -21.68 -14.79 -5.55
C MET A 371 -21.62 -13.28 -5.32
N TRP A 372 -22.30 -12.47 -6.13
CA TRP A 372 -22.07 -11.01 -6.16
C TRP A 372 -23.29 -10.15 -5.83
N ALA A 373 -24.50 -10.68 -5.95
CA ALA A 373 -25.74 -10.01 -5.55
C ALA A 373 -26.14 -10.39 -4.12
N GLU A 374 -26.74 -9.44 -3.41
CA GLU A 374 -27.31 -9.65 -2.09
C GLU A 374 -28.34 -8.58 -1.76
N TYR A 375 -29.53 -9.00 -1.33
CA TYR A 375 -30.56 -8.11 -0.83
C TYR A 375 -30.24 -7.69 0.61
N SER A 376 -29.24 -6.82 0.75
CA SER A 376 -28.80 -6.29 2.04
C SER A 376 -28.43 -4.81 1.95
N SER A 377 -28.76 -4.06 3.00
CA SER A 377 -28.32 -2.68 3.15
C SER A 377 -26.83 -2.55 3.51
N SER A 378 -26.17 -3.66 3.83
CA SER A 378 -24.77 -3.70 4.23
C SER A 378 -23.85 -3.22 3.11
N ILE A 379 -22.90 -2.34 3.44
CA ILE A 379 -21.81 -2.00 2.52
C ILE A 379 -20.59 -2.93 2.67
N ALA A 380 -20.71 -4.05 3.40
CA ALA A 380 -19.58 -4.96 3.64
C ALA A 380 -18.93 -5.47 2.34
N ARG A 381 -19.72 -5.62 1.26
CA ARG A 381 -19.22 -6.01 -0.07
C ARG A 381 -18.40 -4.94 -0.79
N THR A 382 -18.24 -3.75 -0.21
CA THR A 382 -17.37 -2.71 -0.74
C THR A 382 -15.98 -2.87 -0.14
N THR A 383 -15.00 -3.30 -0.94
CA THR A 383 -13.59 -3.46 -0.57
C THR A 383 -12.84 -2.14 -0.44
N ASN A 384 -13.57 -1.01 -0.31
CA ASN A 384 -12.99 0.31 -0.07
C ASN A 384 -11.85 0.27 0.97
N PRO A 385 -11.90 -0.53 2.06
CA PRO A 385 -10.79 -0.62 3.00
C PRO A 385 -9.53 -1.29 2.44
N CYS A 386 -9.65 -2.36 1.63
CA CYS A 386 -8.50 -2.99 0.96
C CYS A 386 -7.87 -2.06 -0.06
N GLU A 387 -8.67 -1.42 -0.90
CA GLU A 387 -8.17 -0.49 -1.91
C GLU A 387 -7.59 0.77 -1.29
N ALA A 388 -8.24 1.32 -0.26
CA ALA A 388 -7.69 2.45 0.49
C ALA A 388 -6.35 2.06 1.12
N PHE A 389 -6.26 0.84 1.65
CA PHE A 389 -5.01 0.28 2.15
C PHE A 389 -3.96 0.17 1.05
N HIS A 390 -4.24 -0.47 -0.09
CA HIS A 390 -3.29 -0.59 -1.20
C HIS A 390 -2.92 0.76 -1.79
N SER A 391 -3.85 1.70 -1.90
CA SER A 391 -3.58 3.06 -2.38
C SER A 391 -2.65 3.80 -1.43
N HIS A 392 -2.88 3.69 -0.12
CA HIS A 392 -2.01 4.27 0.90
C HIS A 392 -0.63 3.61 0.86
N PHE A 393 -0.58 2.28 0.87
CA PHE A 393 0.65 1.50 0.76
C PHE A 393 1.46 1.85 -0.48
N ASN A 394 0.80 1.95 -1.64
CA ASN A 394 1.44 2.33 -2.89
C ASN A 394 2.03 3.75 -2.82
N SER A 395 1.45 4.65 -2.02
CA SER A 395 1.92 6.03 -1.87
C SER A 395 3.23 6.13 -1.11
N ASP A 396 3.63 5.08 -0.38
CA ASP A 396 4.88 5.05 0.39
C ASP A 396 6.10 4.78 -0.50
N PHE A 397 5.90 4.22 -1.70
CA PHE A 397 6.97 3.91 -2.63
C PHE A 397 7.16 5.03 -3.69
N TYR A 398 8.35 5.06 -4.31
CA TYR A 398 8.65 5.90 -5.48
C TYR A 398 8.53 5.16 -6.81
N SER A 399 8.57 3.83 -6.75
CA SER A 399 8.61 2.94 -7.91
C SER A 399 7.49 1.92 -7.77
N ALA A 400 6.92 1.52 -8.90
CA ALA A 400 6.01 0.37 -8.95
C ALA A 400 6.69 -0.94 -8.55
N HIS A 401 8.02 -0.99 -8.60
CA HIS A 401 8.83 -2.13 -8.15
C HIS A 401 9.86 -1.67 -7.12
N PRO A 402 9.51 -1.66 -5.82
CA PRO A 402 10.43 -1.24 -4.77
C PRO A 402 11.52 -2.28 -4.54
N ASN A 403 12.63 -1.82 -3.98
CA ASN A 403 13.64 -2.69 -3.39
C ASN A 403 13.00 -3.53 -2.26
N ILE A 404 13.26 -4.84 -2.22
CA ILE A 404 12.64 -5.77 -1.26
C ILE A 404 12.86 -5.37 0.20
N PHE A 405 14.04 -4.85 0.55
CA PHE A 405 14.31 -4.40 1.92
C PHE A 405 13.53 -3.13 2.25
N VAL A 406 13.34 -2.23 1.28
CA VAL A 406 12.43 -1.08 1.46
C VAL A 406 10.99 -1.54 1.63
N PHE A 407 10.56 -2.53 0.85
CA PHE A 407 9.25 -3.15 0.98
C PHE A 407 9.04 -3.71 2.39
N ILE A 408 9.99 -4.50 2.90
CA ILE A 408 9.95 -5.11 4.24
C ILE A 408 9.85 -4.05 5.34
N GLU A 409 10.69 -3.00 5.29
CA GLU A 409 10.64 -1.93 6.28
C GLU A 409 9.28 -1.22 6.29
N ASN A 410 8.67 -0.97 5.13
CA ASN A 410 7.34 -0.36 5.05
C ASN A 410 6.24 -1.25 5.63
N ILE A 411 6.24 -2.57 5.35
CA ILE A 411 5.23 -3.46 5.92
C ILE A 411 5.42 -3.63 7.44
N LEU A 412 6.64 -3.50 7.97
CA LEU A 412 6.90 -3.45 9.41
C LEU A 412 6.39 -2.16 10.07
N GLU A 413 6.50 -1.02 9.39
CA GLU A 413 5.89 0.23 9.85
C GLU A 413 4.36 0.12 9.90
N ILE A 414 3.76 -0.44 8.85
CA ILE A 414 2.31 -0.73 8.81
C ILE A 414 1.90 -1.68 9.92
N GLN A 415 2.74 -2.65 10.26
CA GLN A 415 2.47 -3.61 11.32
C GLN A 415 2.27 -2.91 12.68
N CYS A 416 3.00 -1.82 12.94
CA CYS A 416 2.80 -1.00 14.14
C CYS A 416 1.37 -0.43 14.19
N GLU A 417 0.86 0.08 13.07
CA GLU A 417 -0.54 0.52 12.98
C GLU A 417 -1.52 -0.64 13.08
N THR A 418 -1.22 -1.79 12.46
CA THR A 418 -2.06 -2.99 12.51
C THR A 418 -2.31 -3.42 13.94
N TYR A 419 -1.30 -3.44 14.82
CA TYR A 419 -1.50 -3.73 16.24
C TYR A 419 -2.46 -2.75 16.91
N ALA A 420 -2.33 -1.45 16.63
CA ALA A 420 -3.25 -0.44 17.17
C ALA A 420 -4.69 -0.67 16.66
N LYS A 421 -4.85 -1.01 15.38
CA LYS A 421 -6.14 -1.34 14.75
C LYS A 421 -6.79 -2.57 15.40
N MET A 422 -6.00 -3.59 15.75
CA MET A 422 -6.46 -4.81 16.43
C MET A 422 -6.95 -4.52 17.86
N LEU A 423 -6.22 -3.68 18.61
CA LEU A 423 -6.59 -3.32 20.00
C LEU A 423 -7.91 -2.54 20.06
N ASP A 424 -8.10 -1.58 19.15
CA ASP A 424 -9.29 -0.73 19.14
C ASP A 424 -10.43 -1.27 18.26
N ALA A 425 -10.29 -2.48 17.69
CA ALA A 425 -11.31 -3.07 16.82
C ALA A 425 -12.70 -3.08 17.48
N LYS A 426 -12.79 -3.42 18.78
CA LYS A 426 -14.05 -3.42 19.54
C LYS A 426 -14.67 -2.03 19.74
N LYS A 427 -13.87 -0.98 19.70
CA LYS A 427 -14.32 0.42 19.82
C LYS A 427 -14.63 1.05 18.46
N PHE A 428 -14.42 0.32 17.37
CA PHE A 428 -14.57 0.85 16.03
C PHE A 428 -16.01 1.32 15.79
N LYS A 429 -16.16 2.59 15.46
CA LYS A 429 -17.42 3.16 14.98
C LYS A 429 -17.31 3.32 13.47
N LYS A 430 -18.22 2.67 12.74
CA LYS A 430 -18.34 2.81 11.29
C LYS A 430 -18.47 4.31 10.92
N PRO A 431 -17.81 4.82 9.88
CA PRO A 431 -17.91 6.23 9.50
C PRO A 431 -19.35 6.66 9.23
N ALA A 432 -19.70 7.90 9.60
CA ALA A 432 -21.07 8.44 9.43
C ALA A 432 -21.56 8.37 7.96
N VAL A 433 -20.66 8.62 7.00
CA VAL A 433 -20.97 8.49 5.56
C VAL A 433 -21.41 7.08 5.21
N SER A 434 -20.71 6.06 5.72
CA SER A 434 -21.06 4.66 5.49
C SER A 434 -22.41 4.32 6.12
N GLN A 435 -22.65 4.74 7.36
CA GLN A 435 -23.95 4.53 8.04
C GLN A 435 -25.10 5.18 7.26
N GLN A 436 -24.90 6.40 6.77
CA GLN A 436 -25.90 7.10 5.98
C GLN A 436 -26.22 6.37 4.67
N LYS A 437 -25.19 5.83 3.99
CA LYS A 437 -25.38 5.01 2.79
C LYS A 437 -26.22 3.77 3.10
N GLU A 438 -25.89 3.02 4.15
CA GLU A 438 -26.64 1.83 4.58
C GLU A 438 -28.09 2.19 4.92
N LYS A 439 -28.32 3.28 5.66
CA LYS A 439 -29.67 3.77 6.00
C LYS A 439 -30.51 4.06 4.75
N ILE A 440 -29.92 4.71 3.74
CA ILE A 440 -30.63 4.99 2.50
C ILE A 440 -31.00 3.71 1.75
N ILE A 441 -30.08 2.74 1.67
CA ILE A 441 -30.37 1.45 1.02
C ILE A 441 -31.49 0.73 1.78
N ALA A 442 -31.41 0.69 3.12
CA ALA A 442 -32.43 0.10 3.97
C ALA A 442 -33.81 0.76 3.78
N THR A 443 -33.88 2.10 3.69
CA THR A 443 -35.12 2.81 3.37
C THR A 443 -35.67 2.41 2.01
N LEU A 444 -34.83 2.31 0.98
CA LEU A 444 -35.29 1.89 -0.35
C LEU A 444 -35.77 0.43 -0.35
N MET A 445 -35.10 -0.45 0.40
CA MET A 445 -35.49 -1.85 0.56
C MET A 445 -36.84 -1.98 1.26
N ASN A 446 -37.01 -1.32 2.41
CA ASN A 446 -38.29 -1.33 3.13
C ASN A 446 -39.46 -0.84 2.26
N ARG A 447 -39.24 0.19 1.45
CA ARG A 447 -40.29 0.70 0.55
C ARG A 447 -40.63 -0.29 -0.57
N ARG A 448 -39.66 -1.08 -1.06
CA ARG A 448 -39.91 -2.19 -1.98
C ARG A 448 -40.71 -3.30 -1.29
N ASP A 449 -40.31 -3.68 -0.08
CA ASP A 449 -40.96 -4.75 0.68
C ASP A 449 -42.42 -4.39 1.06
N LEU A 450 -42.70 -3.10 1.26
CA LEU A 450 -44.07 -2.58 1.46
C LEU A 450 -44.88 -2.44 0.15
N GLY A 451 -44.29 -2.73 -1.01
CA GLY A 451 -44.93 -2.60 -2.32
C GLY A 451 -45.03 -1.16 -2.85
N GLU A 452 -44.42 -0.17 -2.19
CA GLU A 452 -44.41 1.22 -2.65
C GLU A 452 -43.49 1.46 -3.85
N LEU A 453 -42.54 0.56 -4.07
CA LEU A 453 -41.60 0.59 -5.20
C LEU A 453 -41.65 -0.75 -5.91
N ASN A 454 -41.94 -0.73 -7.22
CA ASN A 454 -41.71 -1.92 -8.04
C ASN A 454 -40.20 -2.19 -8.22
N ARG A 455 -39.86 -3.37 -8.74
CA ARG A 455 -38.47 -3.84 -8.92
C ARG A 455 -37.63 -2.84 -9.74
N LEU A 456 -38.18 -2.32 -10.83
CA LEU A 456 -37.49 -1.37 -11.71
C LEU A 456 -37.26 -0.01 -11.07
N GLU A 457 -38.25 0.51 -10.33
CA GLU A 457 -38.14 1.77 -9.58
C GLU A 457 -37.10 1.68 -8.45
N PHE A 458 -37.09 0.57 -7.72
CA PHE A 458 -36.07 0.28 -6.72
C PHE A 458 -34.68 0.27 -7.37
N LEU A 459 -34.52 -0.49 -8.45
CA LEU A 459 -33.27 -0.61 -9.20
C LEU A 459 -32.77 0.76 -9.66
N LYS A 460 -33.64 1.57 -10.26
CA LYS A 460 -33.32 2.91 -10.74
C LYS A 460 -32.83 3.82 -9.60
N ARG A 461 -33.54 3.84 -8.47
CA ARG A 461 -33.20 4.71 -7.31
C ARG A 461 -31.88 4.30 -6.66
N VAL A 462 -31.62 3.01 -6.51
CA VAL A 462 -30.40 2.52 -5.87
C VAL A 462 -29.19 2.71 -6.78
N SER A 463 -29.34 2.45 -8.08
CA SER A 463 -28.28 2.58 -9.09
C SER A 463 -27.65 3.96 -9.12
N TYR A 464 -28.44 5.01 -9.36
CA TYR A 464 -27.93 6.37 -9.52
C TYR A 464 -27.27 6.93 -8.25
N LYS A 465 -27.62 6.40 -7.08
CA LYS A 465 -27.08 6.87 -5.81
C LYS A 465 -25.73 6.23 -5.49
N PHE A 466 -25.51 5.00 -5.94
CA PHE A 466 -24.35 4.17 -5.60
C PHE A 466 -23.54 3.74 -6.81
N LEU A 467 -23.44 4.61 -7.82
CA LEU A 467 -22.54 4.39 -8.95
C LEU A 467 -21.08 4.30 -8.47
N PRO A 468 -20.29 3.35 -8.98
CA PRO A 468 -18.89 3.20 -8.61
C PRO A 468 -18.01 4.35 -9.13
N PHE A 469 -18.47 5.04 -10.18
CA PHE A 469 -17.81 6.20 -10.75
C PHE A 469 -18.80 7.36 -10.82
N ARG A 470 -18.40 8.49 -10.25
CA ARG A 470 -19.11 9.76 -10.39
C ARG A 470 -18.23 10.64 -11.29
N ASN A 471 -18.87 11.32 -12.24
CA ASN A 471 -18.22 12.33 -13.07
C ASN A 471 -17.47 13.35 -12.20
#